data_AF-A0A376L7P6-F1
#
_entry.id   AF-A0A376L7P6-F1
#
_cell.length_a   1.000
_cell.length_b   1.000
_cell.length_c   1.000
_cell.angle_alpha   90.00
_cell.angle_beta   90.00
_cell.angle_gamma   90.00
#
_symmetry.space_group_name_H-M   'P 1'
#
loop_
_entity.id
_entity.type
_entity.pdbx_description
1 polymer ?
#
loop_
_entity_poly.entity_id
_entity_poly.type
_entity_poly.pdbx_seq_one_letter_code
_entity_poly.pdbx_strand_id
1 'polypeptide(L)'
;MEDLSASGIWLIISSTHGAGDIPDNLSPFYEALQEQKPDLSAVRFGAIGIGSREYDTFCGAIDKLEAELKNSGAKQTGETLKINILDHDIPEDPAEEWLGSWINLLK
;
A
#
# COMPACT_ATOMS: atom_id res chain seq x y z
N MET A 1 1.24 9.34 14.04
CA MET A 1 -0.04 8.61 13.97
C MET A 1 -1.23 9.43 14.48
N GLU A 2 -1.00 10.62 15.08
CA GLU A 2 -2.06 11.46 15.68
C GLU A 2 -3.05 12.10 14.68
N ASP A 3 -2.78 12.02 13.37
CA ASP A 3 -3.65 12.58 12.31
C ASP A 3 -4.47 11.53 11.53
N LEU A 4 -4.29 10.24 11.82
CA LEU A 4 -4.92 9.18 11.05
C LEU A 4 -6.13 8.62 11.80
N SER A 5 -7.32 8.83 11.23
CA SER A 5 -8.56 8.34 11.83
C SER A 5 -8.61 6.81 11.78
N ALA A 6 -8.78 6.15 12.93
CA ALA A 6 -8.91 4.69 13.07
C ALA A 6 -10.20 4.11 12.46
N SER A 7 -10.83 4.83 11.53
CA SER A 7 -12.06 4.47 10.85
C SER A 7 -12.09 5.17 9.50
N GLY A 8 -12.32 4.41 8.42
CA GLY A 8 -12.41 5.01 7.08
C GLY A 8 -11.81 4.14 5.97
N ILE A 9 -11.54 4.77 4.83
CA ILE A 9 -10.95 4.14 3.65
C ILE A 9 -9.58 4.78 3.43
N TRP A 10 -8.53 3.98 3.51
CA TRP A 10 -7.15 4.41 3.33
C TRP A 10 -6.62 3.90 1.99
N LEU A 11 -5.71 4.65 1.37
CA LEU A 11 -5.02 4.23 0.16
C LEU A 11 -3.52 4.35 0.41
N ILE A 12 -2.84 3.21 0.48
CA ILE A 12 -1.40 3.15 0.72
C ILE A 12 -0.71 3.02 -0.63
N ILE A 13 0.17 3.96 -0.94
CA ILE A 13 0.95 3.96 -2.18
C ILE A 13 2.42 3.97 -1.76
N SER A 14 3.17 2.95 -2.17
CA SER A 14 4.57 2.81 -1.81
C SER A 14 5.42 2.44 -3.02
N SER A 15 6.43 3.26 -3.28
CA SER A 15 7.48 2.94 -4.25
C SER A 15 8.52 2.03 -3.61
N THR A 16 8.97 1.02 -4.32
CA THR A 16 10.04 0.12 -3.86
C THR A 16 11.38 0.71 -4.26
N HIS A 17 12.26 0.97 -3.28
CA HIS A 17 13.61 1.48 -3.56
C HIS A 17 14.65 0.36 -3.39
N GLY A 18 15.50 0.15 -4.40
CA GLY A 18 16.60 -0.82 -4.35
C GLY A 18 16.12 -2.27 -4.16
N ALA A 19 16.61 -2.94 -3.10
CA ALA A 19 16.43 -4.37 -2.87
C ALA A 19 15.09 -4.77 -2.21
N GLY A 20 14.03 -3.96 -2.36
CA GLY A 20 12.73 -4.26 -1.74
C GLY A 20 12.47 -3.55 -0.42
N ASP A 21 13.24 -2.52 -0.11
CA ASP A 21 13.10 -1.82 1.16
C ASP A 21 11.95 -0.81 1.13
N ILE A 22 11.36 -0.58 2.31
CA ILE A 22 10.32 0.43 2.46
C ILE A 22 11.02 1.79 2.35
N PRO A 23 10.49 2.73 1.55
CA PRO A 23 11.10 4.04 1.45
C PRO A 23 11.11 4.70 2.82
N ASP A 24 12.16 5.45 3.13
CA ASP A 24 12.37 6.11 4.43
C ASP A 24 11.17 6.98 4.87
N ASN A 25 10.39 7.46 3.90
CA ASN A 25 9.16 8.20 4.13
C ASN A 25 8.03 7.38 4.79
N LEU A 26 7.98 6.07 4.54
CA LEU A 26 6.98 5.12 5.06
C LEU A 26 7.52 4.21 6.16
N SER A 27 8.83 4.09 6.32
CA SER A 27 9.47 3.36 7.42
C SER A 27 8.94 3.77 8.81
N PRO A 28 8.88 5.06 9.20
CA PRO A 28 8.35 5.44 10.51
C PRO A 28 6.87 5.14 10.67
N PHE A 29 6.09 5.08 9.58
CA PHE A 29 4.70 4.67 9.62
C PHE A 29 4.56 3.16 9.87
N TYR A 30 5.37 2.35 9.19
CA TYR A 30 5.44 0.91 9.39
C TYR A 30 5.88 0.55 10.82
N GLU A 31 6.94 1.19 11.32
CA GLU A 31 7.42 1.00 12.69
C GLU A 31 6.36 1.43 13.72
N ALA A 32 5.68 2.55 13.47
CA ALA A 32 4.62 3.01 14.36
C ALA A 32 3.42 2.04 14.39
N LEU A 33 3.04 1.43 13.26
CA LEU A 33 2.01 0.38 13.23
C LEU A 33 2.45 -0.84 14.06
N GLN A 34 3.71 -1.26 13.94
CA GLN A 34 4.26 -2.39 14.70
C GLN A 34 4.34 -2.12 16.20
N GLU A 35 4.72 -0.89 16.58
CA GLU A 35 4.89 -0.50 17.97
C GLU A 35 3.55 -0.21 18.66
N GLN A 36 2.67 0.55 18.01
CA GLN A 36 1.40 0.96 18.60
C GLN A 36 0.31 -0.10 18.46
N LYS A 37 0.37 -0.95 17.43
CA LYS A 37 -0.66 -1.95 17.08
C LYS A 37 -2.08 -1.42 17.29
N PRO A 38 -2.45 -0.30 16.64
CA PRO A 38 -3.78 0.28 16.79
C PRO A 38 -4.84 -0.71 16.29
N ASP A 39 -6.03 -0.68 16.88
CA ASP A 39 -7.16 -1.41 16.31
C ASP A 39 -7.68 -0.67 15.07
N LEU A 40 -7.40 -1.24 13.90
CA LEU A 40 -7.82 -0.72 12.60
C LEU A 40 -8.98 -1.54 12.03
N SER A 41 -9.73 -2.25 12.88
CA SER A 41 -10.84 -3.12 12.47
C SER A 41 -11.93 -2.39 11.66
N ALA A 42 -12.06 -1.08 11.83
CA ALA A 42 -12.97 -0.19 11.10
C ALA A 42 -12.32 0.50 9.88
N VAL A 43 -11.06 0.20 9.58
CA VAL A 43 -10.32 0.74 8.43
C VAL A 43 -10.35 -0.26 7.28
N ARG A 44 -10.78 0.23 6.13
CA ARG A 44 -10.60 -0.43 4.84
C ARG A 44 -9.41 0.19 4.15
N PHE A 45 -8.55 -0.60 3.51
CA PHE A 45 -7.41 -0.03 2.79
C PHE A 45 -7.20 -0.65 1.41
N GLY A 46 -6.72 0.17 0.49
CA GLY A 46 -6.18 -0.24 -0.80
C GLY A 46 -4.67 -0.11 -0.78
N ALA A 47 -3.99 -0.91 -1.59
CA ALA A 47 -2.55 -0.96 -1.63
C ALA A 47 -2.06 -0.88 -3.08
N ILE A 48 -1.13 0.05 -3.33
CA ILE A 48 -0.50 0.25 -4.63
C ILE A 48 1.02 0.23 -4.43
N GLY A 49 1.66 -0.77 -5.03
CA GLY A 49 3.11 -0.88 -5.12
C GLY A 49 3.60 -0.33 -6.45
N ILE A 50 4.56 0.58 -6.41
CA ILE A 50 5.27 1.05 -7.60
C ILE A 50 6.69 0.51 -7.53
N GLY A 51 7.22 -0.07 -8.59
CA GLY A 51 8.59 -0.59 -8.59
C GLY A 51 9.10 -0.87 -9.99
N SER A 52 10.33 -1.36 -10.06
CA SER A 52 10.97 -1.76 -11.31
C SER A 52 11.28 -3.26 -11.22
N ARG A 53 10.83 -4.05 -12.20
CA ARG A 53 11.15 -5.49 -12.28
C ARG A 53 12.64 -5.78 -12.50
N GLU A 54 13.46 -4.76 -12.77
CA GLU A 54 14.94 -4.87 -12.76
C GLU A 54 15.51 -5.23 -11.38
N TYR A 55 14.76 -5.00 -10.30
CA TYR A 55 15.17 -5.38 -8.95
C TYR A 55 14.48 -6.68 -8.52
N ASP A 56 15.27 -7.59 -7.93
CA ASP A 56 14.85 -8.94 -7.51
C ASP A 56 13.61 -8.92 -6.60
N THR A 57 13.49 -7.88 -5.78
CA THR A 57 12.40 -7.72 -4.81
C THR A 57 11.32 -6.76 -5.33
N PHE A 58 10.63 -7.16 -6.38
CA PHE A 58 9.55 -6.37 -6.97
C PHE A 58 8.37 -6.19 -5.99
N CYS A 59 8.08 -4.93 -5.62
CA CYS A 59 6.96 -4.55 -4.74
C CYS A 59 7.01 -5.13 -3.30
N GLY A 60 8.20 -5.39 -2.75
CA GLY A 60 8.33 -5.92 -1.38
C GLY A 60 7.84 -4.95 -0.28
N ALA A 61 7.94 -3.64 -0.51
CA ALA A 61 7.56 -2.62 0.47
C ALA A 61 6.04 -2.61 0.76
N ILE A 62 5.22 -2.69 -0.30
CA ILE A 62 3.76 -2.64 -0.15
C ILE A 62 3.22 -3.91 0.52
N ASP A 63 3.86 -5.05 0.27
CA ASP A 63 3.48 -6.35 0.84
C ASP A 63 3.66 -6.35 2.37
N LYS A 64 4.78 -5.80 2.86
CA LYS A 64 5.03 -5.60 4.30
C LYS A 64 3.98 -4.69 4.94
N LEU A 65 3.68 -3.55 4.32
CA LEU A 65 2.68 -2.61 4.82
C LEU A 65 1.28 -3.22 4.87
N GLU A 66 0.90 -3.96 3.83
CA GLU A 66 -0.37 -4.69 3.77
C GLU A 66 -0.46 -5.71 4.92
N ALA A 67 0.60 -6.46 5.16
CA ALA A 67 0.66 -7.44 6.25
C ALA A 67 0.48 -6.80 7.62
N GLU A 68 1.16 -5.68 7.89
CA GLU A 68 1.02 -4.96 9.18
C GLU A 68 -0.36 -4.34 9.37
N LEU A 69 -0.95 -3.76 8.32
CA LEU A 69 -2.31 -3.24 8.37
C LEU A 69 -3.33 -4.35 8.66
N LYS A 70 -3.20 -5.50 7.99
CA LYS A 70 -4.02 -6.69 8.27
C LYS A 70 -3.82 -7.20 9.69
N ASN A 71 -2.58 -7.21 10.17
CA ASN A 71 -2.25 -7.61 11.53
C ASN A 71 -2.86 -6.68 12.59
N SER A 72 -3.03 -5.40 12.24
CA SER A 72 -3.73 -4.38 13.03
C SER A 72 -5.26 -4.45 12.91
N GLY A 73 -5.81 -5.41 12.15
CA GLY A 73 -7.26 -5.60 11.96
C GLY A 73 -7.85 -4.89 10.74
N ALA A 74 -7.06 -4.12 9.99
CA ALA A 74 -7.55 -3.44 8.80
C ALA A 74 -7.94 -4.42 7.69
N LYS A 75 -8.98 -4.07 6.94
CA LYS A 75 -9.50 -4.89 5.84
C LYS A 75 -9.01 -4.39 4.50
N GLN A 76 -8.23 -5.20 3.80
CA GLN A 76 -7.91 -4.92 2.41
C GLN A 76 -9.20 -4.92 1.58
N THR A 77 -9.35 -3.90 0.74
CA THR A 77 -10.41 -3.81 -0.25
C THR A 77 -9.80 -3.93 -1.64
N GLY A 78 -10.33 -4.83 -2.47
CA GLY A 78 -9.78 -5.12 -3.79
C GLY A 78 -8.41 -5.80 -3.76
N GLU A 79 -7.75 -5.80 -4.92
CA GLU A 79 -6.43 -6.43 -5.12
C GLU A 79 -5.32 -5.39 -5.06
N THR A 80 -4.10 -5.78 -4.67
CA THR A 80 -2.95 -4.86 -4.62
C THR A 80 -2.42 -4.59 -6.02
N LEU A 81 -2.46 -3.33 -6.46
CA LEU A 81 -1.91 -2.95 -7.76
C LEU A 81 -0.38 -2.92 -7.70
N LYS A 82 0.29 -3.57 -8.65
CA LYS A 82 1.75 -3.56 -8.77
C LYS A 82 2.15 -2.95 -10.10
N ILE A 83 2.59 -1.70 -10.09
CA ILE A 83 2.97 -0.93 -11.28
C ILE A 83 4.47 -1.12 -11.52
N ASN A 84 4.81 -1.60 -12.72
CA ASN A 84 6.19 -1.69 -13.18
C ASN A 84 6.57 -0.45 -14.00
N ILE A 85 7.43 0.41 -13.46
CA ILE A 85 7.85 1.65 -14.15
C ILE A 85 8.70 1.41 -15.40
N LEU A 86 9.15 0.17 -15.62
CA LEU A 86 9.89 -0.23 -16.83
C LEU A 86 8.99 -0.73 -17.96
N ASP A 87 7.80 -1.23 -17.64
CA ASP A 87 6.84 -1.74 -18.64
C ASP A 87 5.96 -0.62 -19.18
N HIS A 88 5.62 0.34 -18.31
CA HIS A 88 4.68 1.40 -18.62
C HIS A 88 5.40 2.75 -18.63
N ASP A 89 5.39 3.41 -19.80
CA ASP A 89 5.82 4.81 -19.96
C ASP A 89 5.06 5.75 -19.00
N ILE A 90 3.80 5.41 -18.69
CA ILE A 90 2.92 6.18 -17.81
C ILE A 90 2.34 5.26 -16.72
N PRO A 91 2.79 5.36 -15.47
CA PRO A 91 2.29 4.54 -14.36
C PRO A 91 0.86 4.91 -13.94
N GLU A 92 0.35 6.06 -14.37
CA GLU A 92 -0.99 6.57 -14.04
C GLU A 92 -2.11 5.81 -14.76
N ASP A 93 -1.85 5.27 -15.95
CA ASP A 93 -2.83 4.55 -16.77
C ASP A 93 -3.39 3.29 -16.06
N PRO A 94 -2.54 2.32 -15.61
CA PRO A 94 -3.03 1.19 -14.84
C PRO A 94 -3.57 1.58 -13.45
N ALA A 95 -3.11 2.71 -12.89
CA ALA A 95 -3.62 3.21 -11.63
C ALA A 95 -5.07 3.70 -11.76
N GLU A 96 -5.41 4.39 -12.84
CA GLU A 96 -6.75 4.90 -13.10
C GLU A 96 -7.76 3.76 -13.29
N GLU A 97 -7.41 2.74 -14.10
CA GLU A 97 -8.27 1.56 -14.30
C GLU A 97 -8.50 0.78 -13.00
N TRP A 98 -7.43 0.58 -12.23
CA TRP A 98 -7.51 -0.08 -10.94
C TRP A 98 -8.36 0.72 -9.96
N LEU A 99 -8.17 2.05 -9.90
CA LEU A 99 -8.93 2.94 -9.02
C LEU A 99 -10.42 2.89 -9.38
N GLY A 100 -10.79 2.88 -10.66
CA GLY A 100 -12.17 2.74 -11.10
C GLY A 100 -12.82 1.44 -10.60
N SER A 101 -12.08 0.32 -10.68
CA SER A 101 -12.52 -0.97 -10.15
C SER A 101 -12.60 -0.96 -8.62
N TRP A 102 -11.62 -0.36 -7.95
CA TRP A 102 -11.53 -0.29 -6.49
C TRP A 102 -12.63 0.57 -5.87
N ILE A 103 -12.94 1.72 -6.46
CA ILE A 103 -14.06 2.59 -6.04
C ILE A 103 -15.38 1.83 -6.10
N ASN A 104 -15.56 0.93 -7.08
CA ASN A 104 -16.76 0.12 -7.18
C ASN A 104 -16.90 -0.85 -5.99
N LEU A 105 -15.78 -1.37 -5.48
CA LEU A 105 -15.74 -2.27 -4.31
C LEU A 105 -15.94 -1.55 -2.97
N LEU A 106 -15.77 -0.24 -2.94
CA LEU A 106 -15.94 0.58 -1.74
C LEU A 106 -17.39 1.02 -1.50
N LYS A 107 -18.26 0.91 -2.52
CA LYS A 107 -19.67 1.27 -2.48
C LYS A 107 -20.51 0.36 -1.58
#